data_AF-F4GTQ3-F1
#
_entry.id   AF-F4GTQ3-F1
#
_cell.length_a   1.000
_cell.length_b   1.000
_cell.length_c   1.000
_cell.angle_alpha   90.00
_cell.angle_beta   90.00
_cell.angle_gamma   90.00
#
_symmetry.space_group_name_H-M   'P 1'
#
loop_
_entity.id
_entity.type
_entity.pdbx_description
1 polymer ?
#
loop_
_entity_poly.entity_id
_entity_poly.type
_entity_poly.pdbx_seq_one_letter_code
_entity_poly.pdbx_strand_id
1 'polypeptide(L)'
;MIVADRFHVVRLVNQHFLKLWQQYDPEGRKNRGLLSLMRRHHWKLTAVQKENLHQYLAQEPVLGALYFAKQQLNGFLVMKSLQRKRAEKMMSQFLRLIDQFEHSPARALAQTLRSWLEPIVRMWRFTKSNGITEGFHTKMEMLSRRAYGFRNFENYRMRVLAQCGWIIPD
;
A
#
# COMPACT_ATOMS: atom_id res chain seq x y z
N MET A 1 21.23 0.05 -3.74
CA MET A 1 20.10 -0.85 -4.11
C MET A 1 18.83 -0.31 -3.45
N ILE A 2 17.78 -0.01 -4.23
CA ILE A 2 16.51 0.55 -3.73
C ILE A 2 15.47 -0.57 -3.57
N VAL A 3 14.76 -0.60 -2.44
CA VAL A 3 13.63 -1.51 -2.18
C VAL A 3 12.42 -0.65 -1.82
N ALA A 4 11.26 -0.92 -2.43
CA ALA A 4 10.04 -0.19 -2.09
C ALA A 4 9.55 -0.57 -0.68
N ASP A 5 8.83 0.34 -0.02
CA ASP A 5 8.15 0.01 1.21
C ASP A 5 6.77 -0.61 0.93
N ARG A 6 6.54 -1.78 1.51
CA ARG A 6 5.33 -2.57 1.26
C ARG A 6 4.06 -1.87 1.72
N PHE A 7 4.10 -1.18 2.86
CA PHE A 7 2.92 -0.44 3.35
C PHE A 7 2.57 0.68 2.38
N HIS A 8 3.58 1.43 1.92
CA HIS A 8 3.40 2.50 0.94
C HIS A 8 2.85 2.00 -0.39
N VAL A 9 3.34 0.88 -0.92
CA VAL A 9 2.85 0.31 -2.18
C VAL A 9 1.40 -0.17 -2.04
N VAL A 10 1.05 -0.88 -0.96
CA VAL A 10 -0.34 -1.30 -0.69
C VAL A 10 -1.26 -0.09 -0.49
N ARG A 11 -0.78 0.96 0.19
CA ARG A 11 -1.52 2.21 0.35
C ARG A 11 -1.78 2.90 -0.98
N LEU A 12 -0.79 2.94 -1.87
CA LEU A 12 -0.92 3.49 -3.22
C LEU A 12 -1.97 2.73 -4.03
N VAL A 13 -1.90 1.40 -4.05
CA VAL A 13 -2.91 0.55 -4.73
C VAL A 13 -4.31 0.85 -4.21
N ASN A 14 -4.49 0.93 -2.89
CA ASN A 14 -5.77 1.27 -2.29
C ASN A 14 -6.24 2.68 -2.68
N GLN A 15 -5.34 3.67 -2.75
CA GLN A 15 -5.71 5.02 -3.17
C GLN A 15 -6.20 5.07 -4.62
N HIS A 16 -5.49 4.42 -5.55
CA HIS A 16 -5.94 4.31 -6.94
C HIS A 16 -7.29 3.62 -7.05
N PHE A 17 -7.45 2.48 -6.37
CA PHE A 17 -8.70 1.73 -6.37
C PHE A 17 -9.88 2.53 -5.79
N LEU A 18 -9.68 3.22 -4.66
CA LEU A 18 -10.74 4.03 -4.04
C LEU A 18 -11.13 5.24 -4.89
N LYS A 19 -10.20 5.81 -5.67
CA LYS A 19 -10.50 6.87 -6.64
C LYS A 19 -11.33 6.34 -7.82
N LEU A 20 -10.96 5.17 -8.35
CA LEU A 20 -11.75 4.51 -9.41
C LEU A 20 -13.14 4.17 -8.89
N TRP A 21 -13.23 3.54 -7.72
CA TRP A 21 -14.53 3.21 -7.11
C TRP A 21 -15.42 4.45 -6.94
N GLN A 22 -14.86 5.59 -6.53
CA GLN A 22 -15.62 6.85 -6.44
C GLN A 22 -16.23 7.30 -7.77
N GLN A 23 -15.61 6.97 -8.92
CA GLN A 23 -16.14 7.30 -10.24
C GLN A 23 -17.31 6.40 -10.64
N TYR A 24 -17.31 5.14 -10.18
CA TYR A 24 -18.38 4.18 -10.46
C TYR A 24 -19.56 4.32 -9.49
N ASP A 25 -19.28 4.50 -8.19
CA ASP A 25 -20.32 4.66 -7.17
C ASP A 25 -19.94 5.76 -6.15
N PRO A 26 -20.27 7.02 -6.46
CA PRO A 26 -20.04 8.15 -5.58
C PRO A 26 -20.77 8.05 -4.23
N GLU A 27 -21.94 7.41 -4.18
CA GLU A 27 -22.76 7.30 -2.97
C GLU A 27 -22.29 6.15 -2.08
N GLY A 28 -22.03 4.97 -2.65
CA GLY A 28 -21.47 3.84 -1.91
C GLY A 28 -20.12 4.17 -1.28
N ARG A 29 -19.32 5.03 -1.92
CA ARG A 29 -18.05 5.52 -1.35
C ARG A 29 -18.23 6.30 -0.04
N LYS A 30 -19.39 6.91 0.20
CA LYS A 30 -19.74 7.63 1.45
C LYS A 30 -20.16 6.68 2.57
N ASN A 31 -20.59 5.47 2.25
CA ASN A 31 -20.94 4.46 3.24
C ASN A 31 -19.68 3.94 3.96
N ARG A 32 -19.57 4.23 5.27
CA ARG A 32 -18.41 3.84 6.10
C ARG A 32 -18.21 2.33 6.17
N GLY A 33 -19.29 1.55 6.15
CA GLY A 33 -19.25 0.09 6.14
C GLY A 33 -18.65 -0.44 4.84
N LEU A 34 -19.17 -0.02 3.69
CA LEU A 34 -18.63 -0.38 2.37
C LEU A 34 -17.18 0.07 2.22
N LEU A 35 -16.84 1.27 2.67
CA LEU A 35 -15.46 1.77 2.65
C LEU A 35 -14.49 0.84 3.40
N SER A 36 -14.89 0.37 4.58
CA SER A 36 -14.11 -0.60 5.35
C SER A 36 -13.94 -1.92 4.59
N LEU A 37 -14.99 -2.42 3.95
CA LEU A 37 -14.96 -3.67 3.17
C LEU A 37 -14.06 -3.55 1.94
N MET A 38 -14.21 -2.48 1.15
CA MET A 38 -13.45 -2.22 -0.07
C MET A 38 -11.94 -2.05 0.18
N ARG A 39 -11.57 -1.46 1.33
CA ARG A 39 -10.17 -1.23 1.70
C ARG A 39 -9.47 -2.51 2.19
N ARG A 40 -10.13 -3.29 3.05
CA ARG A 40 -9.52 -4.45 3.71
C ARG A 40 -9.16 -5.56 2.73
N HIS A 41 -8.23 -6.41 3.15
CA HIS A 41 -7.92 -7.63 2.41
C HIS A 41 -9.03 -8.66 2.61
N HIS A 42 -9.36 -9.43 1.57
CA HIS A 42 -10.47 -10.39 1.63
C HIS A 42 -10.26 -11.47 2.72
N TRP A 43 -9.02 -11.83 3.05
CA TRP A 43 -8.70 -12.75 4.16
C TRP A 43 -8.88 -12.15 5.56
N LYS A 44 -9.23 -10.86 5.67
CA LYS A 44 -9.60 -10.16 6.92
C LYS A 44 -11.09 -9.88 7.04
N LEU A 45 -11.89 -10.36 6.09
CA LEU A 45 -13.34 -10.23 6.10
C LEU A 45 -13.97 -11.49 6.67
N THR A 46 -15.00 -11.33 7.52
CA THR A 46 -15.84 -12.46 7.97
C THR A 46 -16.67 -13.00 6.81
N ALA A 47 -17.25 -14.19 6.95
CA ALA A 47 -18.11 -14.78 5.93
C ALA A 47 -19.28 -13.84 5.55
N VAL A 48 -19.98 -13.31 6.55
CA VAL A 48 -21.07 -12.33 6.37
C VAL A 48 -20.58 -11.07 5.67
N GLN A 49 -19.40 -10.56 6.02
CA GLN A 49 -18.82 -9.38 5.37
C GLN A 49 -18.47 -9.63 3.89
N LYS A 50 -18.00 -10.84 3.55
CA LYS A 50 -17.73 -11.23 2.16
C LYS A 50 -19.02 -11.32 1.36
N GLU A 51 -20.05 -11.92 1.94
CA GLU A 51 -21.36 -12.07 1.30
C GLU A 51 -21.99 -10.70 0.99
N ASN A 52 -22.06 -9.82 2.00
CA ASN A 52 -22.57 -8.45 1.80
C ASN A 52 -21.78 -7.69 0.73
N LEU A 53 -20.46 -7.88 0.69
CA LEU A 53 -19.62 -7.25 -0.32
C LEU A 53 -19.85 -7.84 -1.72
N HIS A 54 -20.03 -9.16 -1.84
CA HIS A 54 -20.35 -9.80 -3.11
C HIS A 54 -21.69 -9.36 -3.64
N GLN A 55 -22.73 -9.27 -2.80
CA GLN A 55 -24.05 -8.76 -3.19
C GLN A 55 -24.00 -7.32 -3.70
N TYR A 56 -23.18 -6.48 -3.06
CA TYR A 56 -22.92 -5.13 -3.54
C TYR A 56 -22.19 -5.11 -4.90
N LEU A 57 -21.10 -5.89 -5.04
CA LEU A 57 -20.31 -5.93 -6.27
C LEU A 57 -21.04 -6.61 -7.44
N ALA A 58 -22.02 -7.47 -7.18
CA ALA A 58 -22.82 -8.13 -8.21
C ALA A 58 -23.66 -7.13 -9.03
N GLN A 59 -23.96 -5.96 -8.46
CA GLN A 59 -24.69 -4.89 -9.14
C GLN A 59 -23.82 -4.17 -10.17
N GLU A 60 -22.49 -4.22 -10.01
CA GLU A 60 -21.52 -3.52 -10.85
C GLU A 60 -20.36 -4.47 -11.25
N PRO A 61 -20.55 -5.30 -12.29
CA PRO A 61 -19.60 -6.37 -12.63
C PRO A 61 -18.17 -5.89 -12.91
N VAL A 62 -18.02 -4.71 -13.52
CA VAL A 62 -16.71 -4.11 -13.80
C VAL A 62 -15.99 -3.75 -12.50
N LEU A 63 -16.71 -3.14 -11.55
CA LEU A 63 -16.17 -2.82 -10.23
C LEU A 63 -15.83 -4.09 -9.45
N GLY A 64 -16.66 -5.14 -9.57
CA GLY A 64 -16.38 -6.47 -9.03
C GLY A 64 -15.07 -7.04 -9.55
N ALA A 65 -14.88 -7.07 -10.87
CA ALA A 65 -13.64 -7.55 -11.49
C ALA A 65 -12.41 -6.76 -11.02
N LEU A 66 -12.52 -5.42 -10.97
CA LEU A 66 -11.45 -4.55 -10.46
C LEU A 66 -11.14 -4.83 -8.98
N TYR A 67 -12.16 -5.07 -8.15
CA TYR A 67 -11.97 -5.43 -6.75
C TYR A 67 -11.19 -6.74 -6.62
N PHE A 68 -11.59 -7.79 -7.34
CA PHE A 68 -10.90 -9.09 -7.29
C PHE A 68 -9.46 -9.00 -7.80
N ALA A 69 -9.24 -8.28 -8.91
CA ALA A 69 -7.90 -8.01 -9.41
C ALA A 69 -7.04 -7.27 -8.37
N LYS A 70 -7.60 -6.25 -7.69
CA LYS A 70 -6.93 -5.54 -6.58
C LYS A 70 -6.62 -6.45 -5.40
N GLN A 71 -7.50 -7.41 -5.06
CA GLN A 71 -7.23 -8.37 -3.99
C GLN A 71 -6.10 -9.34 -4.38
N GLN A 72 -6.08 -9.82 -5.63
CA GLN A 72 -5.01 -10.65 -6.17
C GLN A 72 -3.66 -9.89 -6.16
N LEU A 73 -3.67 -8.63 -6.60
CA LEU A 73 -2.51 -7.74 -6.56
C LEU A 73 -1.94 -7.61 -5.14
N ASN A 74 -2.80 -7.34 -4.17
CA ASN A 74 -2.37 -7.26 -2.77
C ASN A 74 -1.78 -8.58 -2.26
N GLY A 75 -2.29 -9.72 -2.72
CA GLY A 75 -1.72 -11.04 -2.46
C GLY A 75 -0.24 -11.11 -2.85
N PHE A 76 0.12 -10.62 -4.04
CA PHE A 76 1.53 -10.51 -4.47
C PHE A 76 2.33 -9.54 -3.60
N LEU A 77 1.76 -8.38 -3.26
CA LEU A 77 2.49 -7.33 -2.54
C LEU A 77 2.81 -7.72 -1.09
N VAL A 78 2.01 -8.57 -0.46
CA VAL A 78 2.25 -9.01 0.93
C VAL A 78 3.18 -10.22 1.05
N MET A 79 3.56 -10.85 -0.07
CA MET A 79 4.52 -11.96 -0.07
C MET A 79 5.89 -11.54 0.47
N LYS A 80 6.53 -12.42 1.26
CA LYS A 80 7.83 -12.21 1.92
C LYS A 80 8.70 -13.45 1.83
N SER A 81 10.02 -13.26 1.85
CA SER A 81 11.02 -14.34 1.91
C SER A 81 10.87 -15.38 0.80
N LEU A 82 10.60 -14.95 -0.43
CA LEU A 82 10.44 -15.86 -1.57
C LEU A 82 11.78 -16.39 -2.05
N GLN A 83 11.84 -17.72 -2.20
CA GLN A 83 12.93 -18.38 -2.92
C GLN A 83 12.88 -18.06 -4.41
N ARG A 84 14.05 -18.05 -5.07
CA ARG A 84 14.21 -17.65 -6.49
C ARG A 84 13.22 -18.34 -7.43
N LYS A 85 13.14 -19.69 -7.41
CA LYS A 85 12.24 -20.45 -8.29
C LYS A 85 10.77 -20.06 -8.11
N ARG A 86 10.33 -19.82 -6.86
CA ARG A 86 8.96 -19.37 -6.57
C ARG A 86 8.75 -17.93 -7.03
N ALA A 87 9.73 -17.06 -6.84
CA ALA A 87 9.67 -15.67 -7.29
C ALA A 87 9.52 -15.57 -8.83
N GLU A 88 10.23 -16.39 -9.60
CA GLU A 88 10.11 -16.44 -11.06
C GLU A 88 8.69 -16.82 -11.53
N LYS A 89 8.08 -17.82 -10.87
CA LYS A 89 6.68 -18.21 -11.12
C LYS A 89 5.69 -17.10 -10.76
N MET A 90 5.86 -16.47 -9.59
CA MET A 90 4.98 -15.39 -9.14
C MET A 90 5.15 -14.13 -9.99
N MET A 91 6.37 -13.85 -10.47
CA MET A 91 6.65 -12.73 -11.38
C MET A 91 5.79 -12.82 -12.63
N SER A 92 5.75 -14.01 -13.26
CA SER A 92 4.99 -14.21 -14.49
C SER A 92 3.49 -13.93 -14.29
N GLN A 93 2.93 -14.34 -13.14
CA GLN A 93 1.53 -14.06 -12.80
C GLN A 93 1.30 -12.58 -12.47
N PHE A 94 2.23 -11.97 -11.74
CA PHE A 94 2.18 -10.56 -11.36
C PHE A 94 2.23 -9.63 -12.58
N LEU A 95 3.12 -9.91 -13.55
CA LEU A 95 3.20 -9.14 -14.80
C LEU A 95 1.95 -9.27 -15.66
N ARG A 96 1.36 -10.47 -15.74
CA ARG A 96 0.06 -10.65 -16.42
C ARG A 96 -1.06 -9.85 -15.77
N LEU A 97 -1.08 -9.78 -14.44
CA LEU A 97 -2.07 -8.97 -13.73
C LEU A 97 -1.86 -7.47 -13.98
N ILE A 98 -0.61 -7.00 -14.02
CA ILE A 98 -0.29 -5.61 -14.39
C ILE A 98 -0.77 -5.31 -15.82
N ASP A 99 -0.57 -6.24 -16.74
CA ASP A 99 -1.04 -6.11 -18.12
C ASP A 99 -2.56 -6.04 -18.23
N GLN A 100 -3.29 -6.84 -17.45
CA GLN A 100 -4.75 -6.74 -17.35
C GLN A 100 -5.20 -5.37 -16.82
N PHE A 101 -4.50 -4.82 -15.81
CA PHE A 101 -4.81 -3.47 -15.33
C PHE A 101 -4.58 -2.39 -16.39
N GLU A 102 -3.54 -2.55 -17.22
CA GLU A 102 -3.22 -1.61 -18.30
C GLU A 102 -4.34 -1.51 -19.34
N HIS A 103 -5.01 -2.62 -19.62
CA HIS A 103 -6.15 -2.71 -20.53
C HIS A 103 -7.51 -2.51 -19.84
N SER A 104 -7.52 -1.85 -18.68
CA SER A 104 -8.71 -1.61 -17.86
C SER A 104 -8.81 -0.13 -17.44
N PRO A 105 -9.90 0.30 -16.79
CA PRO A 105 -9.99 1.62 -16.17
C PRO A 105 -8.85 1.93 -15.17
N ALA A 106 -8.16 0.90 -14.67
CA ALA A 106 -7.02 1.05 -13.76
C ALA A 106 -5.66 1.25 -14.46
N ARG A 107 -5.62 1.68 -15.73
CA ARG A 107 -4.38 1.89 -16.50
C ARG A 107 -3.32 2.75 -15.77
N ALA A 108 -3.74 3.80 -15.08
CA ALA A 108 -2.82 4.66 -14.31
C ALA A 108 -2.10 3.89 -13.18
N LEU A 109 -2.79 2.93 -12.55
CA LEU A 109 -2.17 2.06 -11.55
C LEU A 109 -1.14 1.14 -12.22
N ALA A 110 -1.46 0.56 -13.38
CA ALA A 110 -0.54 -0.30 -14.12
C ALA A 110 0.76 0.44 -14.48
N GLN A 111 0.66 1.67 -15.01
CA GLN A 111 1.82 2.49 -15.35
C GLN A 111 2.71 2.75 -14.12
N THR A 112 2.11 3.05 -12.97
CA THR A 112 2.83 3.27 -11.72
C THR A 112 3.51 2.00 -11.23
N LEU A 113 2.85 0.85 -11.32
CA LEU A 113 3.44 -0.44 -10.94
C LEU A 113 4.59 -0.82 -11.87
N ARG A 114 4.49 -0.53 -13.17
CA ARG A 114 5.59 -0.77 -14.14
C ARG A 114 6.80 0.12 -13.85
N SER A 115 6.60 1.41 -13.57
CA SER A 115 7.71 2.32 -13.27
C SER A 115 8.43 1.97 -11.96
N TRP A 116 7.75 1.29 -11.02
CA TRP A 116 8.30 0.84 -9.74
C TRP A 116 8.51 -0.68 -9.66
N LEU A 117 8.49 -1.38 -10.80
CA LEU A 117 8.44 -2.84 -10.85
C LEU A 117 9.61 -3.47 -10.10
N GLU A 118 10.84 -3.03 -10.37
CA GLU A 118 12.03 -3.60 -9.76
C GLU A 118 12.09 -3.38 -8.23
N PRO A 119 11.91 -2.15 -7.70
CA PRO A 119 11.79 -1.93 -6.25
C PRO A 119 10.69 -2.75 -5.58
N ILE A 120 9.54 -2.94 -6.26
CA ILE A 120 8.41 -3.72 -5.75
C ILE A 120 8.76 -5.21 -5.68
N VAL A 121 9.33 -5.77 -6.74
CA VAL A 121 9.72 -7.19 -6.78
C VAL A 121 10.79 -7.49 -5.74
N ARG A 122 11.72 -6.56 -5.50
CA ARG A 122 12.73 -6.72 -4.45
C ARG A 122 12.10 -6.90 -3.06
N MET A 123 10.90 -6.37 -2.81
CA MET A 123 10.18 -6.60 -1.55
C MET A 123 9.92 -8.08 -1.29
N TRP A 124 9.83 -8.93 -2.31
CA TRP A 124 9.61 -10.37 -2.13
C TRP A 124 10.80 -11.06 -1.45
N ARG A 125 12.01 -10.52 -1.58
CA ARG A 125 13.22 -11.05 -0.96
C ARG A 125 13.51 -10.40 0.39
N PHE A 126 13.28 -9.09 0.51
CA PHE A 126 13.61 -8.33 1.71
C PHE A 126 12.42 -8.16 2.65
N THR A 127 12.64 -8.41 3.94
CA THR A 127 11.61 -8.34 4.98
C THR A 127 11.64 -7.06 5.80
N LYS A 128 12.64 -6.19 5.59
CA LYS A 128 12.77 -4.90 6.30
C LYS A 128 11.54 -4.03 6.04
N SER A 129 11.08 -3.33 7.08
CA SER A 129 9.99 -2.36 7.00
C SER A 129 10.53 -0.95 7.28
N ASN A 130 9.89 0.07 6.71
CA ASN A 130 10.23 1.46 7.02
C ASN A 130 9.65 1.93 8.36
N GLY A 131 9.01 1.06 9.14
CA GLY A 131 8.32 1.44 10.39
C GLY A 131 9.24 2.09 11.43
N ILE A 132 10.51 1.69 11.50
CA ILE A 132 11.50 2.32 12.38
C ILE A 132 11.75 3.77 11.94
N THR A 133 12.02 3.97 10.64
CA THR A 133 12.24 5.29 10.05
C THR A 133 11.01 6.19 10.19
N GLU A 134 9.82 5.66 9.93
CA GLU A 134 8.54 6.37 10.15
C GLU A 134 8.32 6.76 11.62
N GLY A 135 8.68 5.86 12.55
CA GLY A 135 8.63 6.14 13.99
C GLY A 135 9.54 7.31 14.38
N PHE A 136 10.77 7.33 13.84
CA PHE A 136 11.69 8.45 14.02
C PHE A 136 11.14 9.75 13.42
N HIS A 137 10.66 9.74 12.17
CA HIS A 137 10.04 10.91 11.55
C HIS A 137 8.86 11.44 12.37
N THR A 138 7.98 10.56 12.84
CA THR A 138 6.84 10.93 13.68
C THR A 138 7.28 11.61 14.98
N LYS A 139 8.34 11.08 15.61
CA LYS A 139 8.90 11.66 16.83
C LYS A 139 9.53 13.03 16.57
N MET A 140 10.27 13.18 15.47
CA MET A 140 10.84 14.45 15.02
C MET A 140 9.76 15.51 14.74
N GLU A 141 8.69 15.15 14.03
CA GLU A 141 7.55 16.04 13.79
C GLU A 141 6.86 16.46 15.08
N MET A 142 6.67 15.52 16.02
CA MET A 142 6.08 15.81 17.33
C MET A 142 6.93 16.83 18.11
N LEU A 143 8.25 16.70 18.06
CA LEU A 143 9.17 17.66 18.69
C LEU A 143 9.04 19.05 18.07
N SER A 144 8.95 19.13 16.73
CA SER A 144 8.73 20.39 16.02
C SER A 144 7.39 21.03 16.39
N ARG A 145 6.30 20.25 16.42
CA ARG A 145 4.96 20.74 16.81
C ARG A 145 4.92 21.27 18.25
N ARG A 146 5.52 20.56 19.20
CA ARG A 146 5.58 20.99 20.62
C ARG A 146 6.41 22.26 20.82
N ALA A 147 7.41 22.49 19.98
CA ALA A 147 8.24 23.68 20.02
C ALA A 147 7.67 24.87 19.21
N TYR A 148 6.54 24.67 18.51
CA TYR A 148 6.00 25.63 17.54
C TYR A 148 7.01 25.98 16.43
N GLY A 149 7.78 24.97 15.99
CA GLY A 149 8.85 25.11 15.02
C GLY A 149 10.20 25.47 15.65
N PHE A 150 11.28 25.25 14.88
CA PHE A 150 12.64 25.61 15.29
C PHE A 150 13.20 26.65 14.32
N ARG A 151 13.66 27.78 14.86
CA ARG A 151 14.38 28.80 14.07
C ARG A 151 15.85 28.46 13.90
N ASN A 152 16.42 27.68 14.81
CA ASN A 152 17.82 27.27 14.81
C ASN A 152 17.89 25.74 14.66
N PHE A 153 18.59 25.29 13.61
CA PHE A 153 18.74 23.87 13.29
C PHE A 153 19.49 23.09 14.38
N GLU A 154 20.48 23.69 15.04
CA GLU A 154 21.25 23.01 16.09
C GLU A 154 20.37 22.71 17.31
N ASN A 155 19.47 23.62 17.68
CA ASN A 155 18.49 23.37 18.74
C ASN A 155 17.51 22.24 18.39
N TYR A 156 17.11 22.15 17.12
CA TYR A 156 16.32 21.03 16.62
C TYR A 156 17.12 19.72 16.69
N ARG A 157 18.35 19.73 16.15
CA ARG A 157 19.26 18.58 16.13
C ARG A 157 19.52 18.04 17.54
N MET A 158 19.85 18.90 18.50
CA MET A 158 20.08 18.51 19.89
C MET A 158 18.87 17.84 20.53
N ARG A 159 17.66 18.36 20.29
CA ARG A 159 16.42 17.75 20.81
C ARG A 159 16.10 16.42 20.13
N VAL A 160 16.36 16.32 18.83
CA VAL A 160 16.21 15.06 18.10
C VAL A 160 17.18 14.01 18.64
N LEU A 161 18.47 14.35 18.82
CA LEU A 161 19.48 13.45 19.38
C LEU A 161 19.13 12.99 20.81
N ALA A 162 18.72 13.91 21.68
CA ALA A 162 18.35 13.59 23.05
C ALA A 162 17.14 12.65 23.15
N GLN A 163 16.21 12.74 22.20
CA GLN A 163 14.93 12.03 22.26
C GLN A 163 14.91 10.77 21.38
N CYS A 164 15.61 10.76 20.25
CA CYS A 164 15.68 9.62 19.33
C CYS A 164 16.89 8.71 19.59
N GLY A 165 17.80 9.11 20.48
CA GLY A 165 19.03 8.38 20.80
C GLY A 165 20.19 8.76 19.87
N TRP A 166 21.41 8.51 20.34
CA TRP A 166 22.63 8.56 19.53
C TRP A 166 22.66 7.35 18.60
N ILE A 167 22.44 7.55 17.30
CA ILE A 167 22.91 6.59 16.30
C ILE A 167 24.34 7.00 16.02
N ILE A 168 25.31 6.37 16.69
CA ILE A 168 26.69 6.32 16.20
C ILE A 168 26.66 5.24 15.12
N PRO A 169 26.87 5.56 13.84
CA PRO A 169 27.25 4.54 12.88
C PRO A 169 28.71 4.19 13.17
N ASP A 170 28.97 2.95 13.55
CA ASP A 170 30.30 2.34 13.39
C ASP A 170 30.61 2.18 11.88
#